data_AF-A0A8S3XBQ9-F1
#
_entry.id   AF-A0A8S3XBQ9-F1
#
_cell.length_a   1.000
_cell.length_b   1.000
_cell.length_c   1.000
_cell.angle_alpha   90.00
_cell.angle_beta   90.00
_cell.angle_gamma   90.00
#
_symmetry.space_group_name_H-M   'P 1'
#
loop_
_entity.id
_entity.type
_entity.pdbx_description
1 polymer ?
#
loop_
_entity_poly.entity_id
_entity_poly.type
_entity_poly.pdbx_seq_one_letter_code
_entity_poly.pdbx_strand_id
1 'polypeptide(L)'
;MESLEGKSYCASAFLDISQAFDRVWHEGLLFKLKNALTDHLYGILKSFLQQRHFIVQQGEALSDLYHIRAGVPQGSVLGPILYLLFTADLPTSESLITGTFADDTTILATHSDPKIASQMLQKGLNDISHWLKKWQIKANETKSVNVTFTLRRGSCPPVTLNNIVVPQADHVRYLGLYLDKRLTWQKHIFTKRKQLGIQTRKLYWLIGRKSQLSLENKILLYKAILKPIWTYGIQLWGTASHSNIEILQRFQNKALRMITNAPWYVPNELLHHDLRLPTVKQEILRHTRTYKECIERHPNILARPLMANHNKARRLKSKVPQDLI
;
A
#
# COMPACT_ATOMS: atom_id res chain seq x y z
N MET A 1 -12.89 -3.88 -7.46
CA MET A 1 -13.33 -3.45 -8.79
C MET A 1 -14.62 -4.16 -9.21
N GLU A 2 -14.73 -5.48 -9.00
CA GLU A 2 -15.95 -6.26 -9.27
C GLU A 2 -17.22 -5.65 -8.65
N SER A 3 -17.14 -5.18 -7.40
CA SER A 3 -18.24 -4.47 -6.73
C SER A 3 -18.71 -3.20 -7.47
N LEU A 4 -17.79 -2.45 -8.10
CA LEU A 4 -18.13 -1.26 -8.88
C LEU A 4 -18.79 -1.63 -10.22
N GLU A 5 -18.37 -2.73 -10.84
CA GLU A 5 -19.00 -3.24 -12.06
C GLU A 5 -20.46 -3.62 -11.80
N GLY A 6 -20.71 -4.35 -10.71
CA GLY A 6 -22.04 -4.77 -10.25
C GLY A 6 -22.95 -3.67 -9.69
N LYS A 7 -22.52 -2.39 -9.70
CA LYS A 7 -23.23 -1.26 -9.05
C LYS A 7 -23.51 -1.48 -7.55
N SER A 8 -22.68 -2.27 -6.88
CA SER A 8 -22.81 -2.53 -5.45
C SER A 8 -22.13 -1.44 -4.61
N TYR A 9 -22.39 -1.46 -3.31
CA TYR A 9 -21.63 -0.72 -2.31
C TYR A 9 -20.56 -1.65 -1.72
N CYS A 10 -19.33 -1.18 -1.68
CA CYS A 10 -18.24 -1.85 -0.98
C CYS A 10 -17.86 -1.00 0.22
N ALA A 11 -18.35 -1.39 1.39
CA ALA A 11 -17.96 -0.78 2.66
C ALA A 11 -16.58 -1.31 3.04
N SER A 12 -15.70 -0.43 3.50
CA SER A 12 -14.33 -0.81 3.84
C SER A 12 -13.84 -0.12 5.09
N ALA A 13 -13.12 -0.85 5.92
CA ALA A 13 -12.42 -0.31 7.08
C ALA A 13 -10.92 -0.58 6.93
N PHE A 14 -10.12 0.48 7.01
CA PHE A 14 -8.67 0.45 7.04
C PHE A 14 -8.22 0.72 8.47
N LEU A 15 -7.70 -0.30 9.13
CA LEU A 15 -7.35 -0.27 10.54
C LEU A 15 -5.89 0.14 10.72
N ASP A 16 -5.67 1.12 11.59
CA ASP A 16 -4.33 1.55 12.02
C ASP A 16 -3.94 0.81 13.30
N ILE A 17 -3.01 -0.14 13.22
CA ILE A 17 -2.52 -0.87 14.39
C ILE A 17 -1.39 -0.07 15.04
N SER A 18 -1.55 0.27 16.32
CA SER A 18 -0.58 1.10 17.04
C SER A 18 0.66 0.30 17.41
N GLN A 19 1.83 0.70 16.89
CA GLN A 19 3.13 0.13 17.27
C GLN A 19 3.14 -1.40 17.17
N ALA A 20 2.71 -1.93 16.02
CA ALA A 20 2.41 -3.34 15.86
C ALA A 20 3.56 -4.29 16.25
N PHE A 21 4.79 -3.96 15.86
CA PHE A 21 5.98 -4.74 16.22
C PHE A 21 6.38 -4.58 17.68
N ASP A 22 6.26 -3.39 18.26
CA ASP A 22 6.72 -3.11 19.63
C ASP A 22 5.75 -3.62 20.71
N ARG A 23 4.52 -3.95 20.32
CA ARG A 23 3.45 -4.37 21.23
C ARG A 23 3.08 -5.84 21.13
N VAL A 24 3.85 -6.63 20.40
CA VAL A 24 3.64 -8.08 20.35
C VAL A 24 3.78 -8.65 21.76
N TRP A 25 2.68 -9.17 22.30
CA TRP A 25 2.66 -9.75 23.63
C TRP A 25 3.43 -11.07 23.64
N HIS A 26 4.55 -11.13 24.37
CA HIS A 26 5.47 -12.26 24.36
C HIS A 26 4.79 -13.57 24.75
N GLU A 27 4.05 -13.61 25.86
CA GLU A 27 3.38 -14.83 26.32
C GLU A 27 2.31 -15.31 25.32
N GLY A 28 1.55 -14.38 24.73
CA GLY A 28 0.59 -14.69 23.68
C GLY A 28 1.26 -15.25 22.42
N LEU A 29 2.41 -14.68 22.01
CA LEU A 29 3.20 -15.19 20.89
C LEU A 29 3.77 -16.58 21.21
N LEU A 30 4.36 -16.79 22.38
CA LEU A 30 4.91 -18.08 22.80
C LEU A 30 3.83 -19.16 22.84
N PHE A 31 2.63 -18.82 23.31
CA PHE A 31 1.47 -19.72 23.25
C PHE A 31 1.15 -20.17 21.82
N LYS A 32 1.12 -19.23 20.86
CA LYS A 32 0.90 -19.55 19.44
C LYS A 32 2.03 -20.40 18.86
N LEU A 33 3.29 -20.04 19.15
CA LEU A 33 4.47 -20.75 18.65
C LEU A 33 4.53 -22.18 19.15
N LYS A 34 4.18 -22.43 20.42
CA LYS A 34 4.15 -23.77 21.00
C LYS A 34 3.17 -24.70 20.28
N ASN A 35 2.05 -24.16 19.80
CA ASN A 35 1.06 -24.94 19.06
C ASN A 35 1.42 -25.16 17.59
N ALA A 36 2.31 -24.33 17.03
CA ALA A 36 2.64 -24.34 15.61
C ALA A 36 4.00 -24.98 15.27
N LEU A 37 4.91 -25.10 16.24
CA LEU A 37 6.30 -25.49 16.03
C LEU A 37 6.72 -26.66 16.95
N THR A 38 7.82 -27.31 16.58
CA THR A 38 8.45 -28.34 17.42
C THR A 38 9.13 -27.74 18.66
N ASP A 39 9.26 -28.54 19.72
CA ASP A 39 9.81 -28.09 21.01
C ASP A 39 11.22 -27.46 20.89
N HIS A 40 12.07 -28.01 20.01
CA HIS A 40 13.42 -27.48 19.76
C HIS A 40 13.38 -26.05 19.19
N LEU A 41 12.56 -25.82 18.15
CA LEU A 41 12.42 -24.50 17.54
C LEU A 41 11.75 -23.52 18.49
N TYR A 42 10.73 -23.98 19.22
CA TYR A 42 10.09 -23.19 20.27
C TYR A 42 11.10 -22.75 21.34
N GLY A 43 11.99 -23.64 21.80
CA GLY A 43 13.03 -23.32 22.78
C GLY A 43 13.97 -22.21 22.31
N ILE A 44 14.40 -22.27 21.03
CA ILE A 44 15.25 -21.24 20.42
C ILE A 44 14.51 -19.90 20.34
N LEU A 45 13.27 -19.88 19.86
CA LEU A 45 12.49 -18.64 19.74
C LEU A 45 12.12 -18.06 21.11
N LYS A 46 11.88 -18.91 22.11
CA LYS A 46 11.65 -18.50 23.49
C LYS A 46 12.89 -17.83 24.07
N SER A 47 14.07 -18.45 23.93
CA SER A 47 15.34 -17.85 24.33
C SER A 47 15.60 -16.54 23.57
N PHE A 48 15.24 -16.47 22.29
CA PHE A 48 15.33 -15.24 21.51
C PHE A 48 14.45 -14.13 22.10
N LEU A 49 13.25 -14.39 22.61
CA LEU A 49 12.33 -13.34 23.08
C LEU A 49 12.52 -12.93 24.55
N GLN A 50 12.99 -13.85 25.40
CA GLN A 50 13.03 -13.65 26.85
C GLN A 50 14.28 -12.89 27.35
N GLN A 51 14.17 -12.30 28.54
CA GLN A 51 15.28 -11.64 29.28
C GLN A 51 16.04 -10.57 28.50
N ARG A 52 15.33 -9.90 27.59
CA ARG A 52 15.87 -8.82 26.78
C ARG A 52 15.89 -7.52 27.59
N HIS A 53 16.99 -6.79 27.50
CA HIS A 53 17.14 -5.49 28.13
C HIS A 53 17.61 -4.46 27.11
N PHE A 54 17.32 -3.19 27.37
CA PHE A 54 17.82 -2.07 26.57
C PHE A 54 18.26 -0.91 27.47
N ILE A 55 19.13 -0.07 26.91
CA ILE A 55 19.54 1.22 27.44
C ILE A 55 19.33 2.27 26.35
N VAL A 56 19.08 3.51 26.75
CA VAL A 56 18.97 4.65 25.83
C VAL A 56 20.22 5.50 25.99
N GLN A 57 20.89 5.79 24.87
CA GLN A 57 22.04 6.68 24.83
C GLN A 57 21.67 8.00 24.14
N GLN A 58 21.94 9.12 24.81
CA GLN A 58 21.82 10.46 24.23
C GLN A 58 23.13 11.22 24.44
N GLY A 59 23.94 11.30 23.38
CA GLY A 59 25.32 11.80 23.50
C GLY A 59 26.15 10.86 24.36
N GLU A 60 26.68 11.37 25.48
CA GLU A 60 27.45 10.60 26.45
C GLU A 60 26.60 10.05 27.61
N ALA A 61 25.35 10.52 27.76
CA ALA A 61 24.47 10.05 28.82
C ALA A 61 23.84 8.70 28.46
N LEU A 62 23.82 7.78 29.44
CA LEU A 62 23.17 6.48 29.38
C LEU A 62 22.02 6.43 30.39
N SER A 63 20.91 5.81 29.98
CA SER A 63 19.84 5.45 30.91
C SER A 63 20.18 4.21 31.73
N ASP A 64 19.39 3.95 32.77
CA ASP A 64 19.37 2.64 33.43
C ASP A 64 19.01 1.50 32.47
N LEU A 65 19.27 0.27 32.91
CA LEU A 65 18.92 -0.95 32.20
C LEU A 65 17.42 -1.24 32.36
N TYR A 66 16.68 -1.23 31.25
CA TYR A 66 15.24 -1.51 31.24
C TYR A 66 14.94 -2.85 30.61
N HIS A 67 14.01 -3.61 31.20
CA HIS A 67 13.55 -4.90 30.67
C HIS A 67 12.50 -4.72 29.57
N ILE A 68 12.65 -5.45 28.46
CA ILE A 68 11.69 -5.47 27.35
C ILE A 68 10.57 -6.46 27.67
N ARG A 69 9.36 -5.96 27.90
CA ARG A 69 8.18 -6.77 28.27
C ARG A 69 7.30 -7.19 27.10
N ALA A 70 7.44 -6.53 25.96
CA ALA A 70 6.67 -6.79 24.76
C ALA A 70 7.46 -6.35 23.52
N GLY A 71 7.03 -6.86 22.38
CA GLY A 71 7.54 -6.49 21.07
C GLY A 71 8.56 -7.46 20.52
N VAL A 72 8.64 -7.49 19.19
CA VAL A 72 9.71 -8.21 18.49
C VAL A 72 10.82 -7.23 18.13
N PRO A 73 12.09 -7.65 18.12
CA PRO A 73 13.20 -6.74 17.89
C PRO A 73 13.15 -6.18 16.47
N GLN A 74 12.94 -4.86 16.35
CA GLN A 74 12.96 -4.17 15.08
C GLN A 74 14.36 -4.26 14.45
N GLY A 75 14.42 -4.49 13.14
CA GLY A 75 15.68 -4.72 12.41
C GLY A 75 16.21 -6.16 12.50
N SER A 76 15.61 -7.03 13.32
CA SER A 76 15.92 -8.46 13.27
C SER A 76 15.27 -9.14 12.05
N VAL A 77 15.96 -10.13 11.50
CA VAL A 77 15.44 -10.95 10.38
C VAL A 77 14.16 -11.70 10.77
N LEU A 78 14.06 -12.13 12.03
CA LEU A 78 12.92 -12.90 12.54
C LEU A 78 11.72 -12.04 12.95
N GLY A 79 11.90 -10.75 13.23
CA GLY A 79 10.82 -9.86 13.69
C GLY A 79 9.56 -9.90 12.81
N PRO A 80 9.69 -9.70 11.48
CA PRO A 80 8.57 -9.80 10.55
C PRO A 80 7.88 -11.17 10.57
N ILE A 81 8.63 -12.27 10.64
CA ILE A 81 8.10 -13.64 10.65
C ILE A 81 7.31 -13.89 11.94
N LEU A 82 7.87 -13.48 13.08
CA LEU A 82 7.21 -13.63 14.38
C LEU A 82 5.91 -12.83 14.45
N TYR A 83 5.91 -11.61 13.89
CA TYR A 83 4.69 -10.82 13.79
C TYR A 83 3.64 -11.48 12.89
N LEU A 84 4.04 -12.01 11.72
CA LEU A 84 3.13 -12.75 10.84
C LEU A 84 2.51 -13.97 11.54
N LEU A 85 3.30 -14.75 12.27
CA LEU A 85 2.81 -15.87 13.08
C LEU A 85 1.88 -15.41 14.20
N PHE A 86 2.17 -14.25 14.81
CA PHE A 86 1.32 -13.66 15.83
C PHE A 86 -0.04 -13.23 15.29
N THR A 87 -0.14 -12.75 14.04
CA THR A 87 -1.40 -12.28 13.45
C THR A 87 -2.06 -13.29 12.51
N ALA A 88 -1.50 -14.50 12.38
CA ALA A 88 -1.95 -15.50 11.40
C ALA A 88 -3.39 -16.00 11.62
N ASP A 89 -3.88 -15.95 12.87
CA ASP A 89 -5.23 -16.35 13.27
C ASP A 89 -6.23 -15.17 13.30
N LEU A 90 -5.94 -14.08 12.57
CA LEU A 90 -6.87 -12.96 12.42
C LEU A 90 -8.22 -13.49 11.90
N PRO A 91 -9.37 -13.10 12.48
CA PRO A 91 -10.67 -13.57 12.06
C PRO A 91 -10.94 -13.27 10.59
N THR A 92 -11.33 -14.30 9.84
CA THR A 92 -11.78 -14.19 8.45
C THR A 92 -13.21 -14.73 8.33
N SER A 93 -13.96 -14.23 7.35
CA SER A 93 -15.31 -14.67 7.05
C SER A 93 -15.48 -14.75 5.54
N GLU A 94 -16.23 -15.73 5.04
CA GLU A 94 -16.54 -15.85 3.60
C GLU A 94 -17.27 -14.63 3.04
N SER A 95 -17.99 -13.91 3.91
CA SER A 95 -18.74 -12.71 3.57
C SER A 95 -17.89 -11.43 3.50
N LEU A 96 -16.61 -11.53 3.89
CA LEU A 96 -15.67 -10.42 4.01
C LEU A 96 -14.40 -10.70 3.21
N ILE A 97 -13.80 -9.63 2.70
CA ILE A 97 -12.45 -9.70 2.13
C ILE A 97 -11.51 -9.02 3.11
N THR A 98 -10.63 -9.79 3.73
CA THR A 98 -9.61 -9.29 4.66
C THR A 98 -8.26 -9.25 3.94
N GLY A 99 -7.59 -8.10 3.99
CA GLY A 99 -6.23 -7.92 3.49
C GLY A 99 -5.33 -7.43 4.60
N THR A 100 -4.22 -8.12 4.83
CA THR A 100 -3.24 -7.77 5.86
C THR A 100 -1.86 -7.64 5.24
N PHE A 101 -1.13 -6.59 5.60
CA PHE A 101 0.26 -6.41 5.25
C PHE A 101 1.00 -5.78 6.42
N ALA A 102 1.75 -6.59 7.17
CA ALA A 102 2.31 -6.18 8.45
C ALA A 102 1.23 -5.54 9.35
N ASP A 103 1.39 -4.28 9.72
CA ASP A 103 0.48 -3.52 10.56
C ASP A 103 -0.77 -2.99 9.84
N ASP A 104 -0.72 -2.88 8.50
CA ASP A 104 -1.86 -2.45 7.69
C ASP A 104 -2.90 -3.58 7.58
N THR A 105 -4.07 -3.40 8.20
CA THR A 105 -5.21 -4.34 8.06
C THR A 105 -6.39 -3.66 7.39
N THR A 106 -6.96 -4.28 6.36
CA THR A 106 -8.15 -3.81 5.64
C THR A 106 -9.22 -4.88 5.62
N ILE A 107 -10.47 -4.49 5.85
CA ILE A 107 -11.62 -5.38 5.76
C ILE A 107 -12.64 -4.75 4.83
N LEU A 108 -13.16 -5.53 3.89
CA LEU A 108 -14.13 -5.10 2.89
C LEU A 108 -15.38 -5.98 2.98
N ALA A 109 -16.55 -5.36 2.88
CA ALA A 109 -17.83 -6.03 2.70
C ALA A 109 -18.53 -5.45 1.47
N THR A 110 -19.13 -6.29 0.63
CA THR A 110 -19.82 -5.85 -0.59
C THR A 110 -21.26 -6.32 -0.59
N HIS A 111 -22.20 -5.39 -0.81
CA HIS A 111 -23.61 -5.71 -1.00
C HIS A 111 -24.32 -4.67 -1.88
N SER A 112 -25.45 -5.03 -2.48
CA SER A 112 -26.26 -4.11 -3.30
C SER A 112 -26.96 -3.02 -2.47
N ASP A 113 -27.32 -3.35 -1.23
CA ASP A 113 -27.84 -2.47 -0.19
C ASP A 113 -26.71 -1.94 0.72
N PRO A 114 -26.56 -0.61 0.88
CA PRO A 114 -25.52 -0.02 1.73
C PRO A 114 -25.67 -0.36 3.22
N LYS A 115 -26.90 -0.57 3.72
CA LYS A 115 -27.15 -0.93 5.12
C LYS A 115 -26.64 -2.34 5.40
N ILE A 116 -26.96 -3.29 4.52
CA ILE A 116 -26.50 -4.69 4.65
C ILE A 116 -24.97 -4.75 4.53
N ALA A 117 -24.37 -4.03 3.57
CA ALA A 117 -22.91 -3.95 3.46
C ALA A 117 -22.25 -3.43 4.76
N SER A 118 -22.84 -2.41 5.38
CA SER A 118 -22.36 -1.86 6.65
C SER A 118 -22.55 -2.83 7.83
N GLN A 119 -23.67 -3.56 7.87
CA GLN A 119 -23.92 -4.57 8.91
C GLN A 119 -22.95 -5.74 8.82
N MET A 120 -22.67 -6.22 7.59
CA MET A 120 -21.66 -7.26 7.35
C MET A 120 -20.28 -6.78 7.82
N LEU A 121 -19.88 -5.56 7.42
CA LEU A 121 -18.62 -4.97 7.87
C LEU A 121 -18.57 -4.83 9.40
N GLN A 122 -19.65 -4.37 10.03
CA GLN A 122 -19.73 -4.21 11.48
C GLN A 122 -19.58 -5.56 12.20
N LYS A 123 -20.19 -6.63 11.69
CA LYS A 123 -20.02 -7.98 12.25
C LYS A 123 -18.54 -8.39 12.25
N GLY A 124 -17.85 -8.20 11.12
CA GLY A 124 -16.41 -8.47 11.03
C GLY A 124 -15.56 -7.61 11.97
N LEU A 125 -15.90 -6.33 12.11
CA LEU A 125 -15.21 -5.42 13.04
C LEU A 125 -15.43 -5.81 14.51
N ASN A 126 -16.59 -6.37 14.85
CA ASN A 126 -16.84 -6.88 16.19
C ASN A 126 -15.96 -8.10 16.49
N ASP A 127 -15.89 -9.07 15.57
CA ASP A 127 -15.03 -10.25 15.71
C ASP A 127 -13.56 -9.85 15.85
N ILE A 128 -13.11 -8.89 15.05
CA ILE A 128 -11.76 -8.34 15.12
C ILE A 128 -11.54 -7.56 16.42
N SER A 129 -12.51 -6.77 16.90
CA SER A 129 -12.42 -6.10 18.20
C SER A 129 -12.22 -7.09 19.35
N HIS A 130 -12.96 -8.20 19.33
CA HIS A 130 -12.78 -9.28 20.32
C HIS A 130 -11.40 -9.94 20.21
N TRP A 131 -10.94 -10.21 18.99
CA TRP A 131 -9.61 -10.78 18.75
C TRP A 131 -8.47 -9.84 19.19
N LEU A 132 -8.57 -8.54 18.86
CA LEU A 132 -7.62 -7.51 19.28
C LEU A 132 -7.51 -7.45 20.81
N LYS A 133 -8.65 -7.48 21.52
CA LYS A 133 -8.67 -7.54 22.99
C LYS A 133 -8.05 -8.82 23.54
N LYS A 134 -8.37 -9.98 22.96
CA LYS A 134 -7.82 -11.29 23.36
C LYS A 134 -6.29 -11.33 23.26
N TRP A 135 -5.74 -10.78 22.18
CA TRP A 135 -4.30 -10.79 21.92
C TRP A 135 -3.57 -9.52 22.37
N GLN A 136 -4.24 -8.64 23.11
CA GLN A 136 -3.70 -7.38 23.62
C GLN A 136 -3.12 -6.44 22.53
N ILE A 137 -3.70 -6.48 21.32
CA ILE A 137 -3.31 -5.62 20.20
C ILE A 137 -4.12 -4.33 20.27
N LYS A 138 -3.43 -3.19 20.26
CA LYS A 138 -4.09 -1.87 20.26
C LYS A 138 -4.29 -1.36 18.83
N ALA A 139 -5.53 -1.17 18.42
CA ALA A 139 -5.87 -0.39 17.23
C ALA A 139 -6.01 1.10 17.60
N ASN A 140 -5.82 1.97 16.62
CA ASN A 140 -6.11 3.40 16.73
C ASN A 140 -7.41 3.71 15.97
N GLU A 141 -8.51 3.83 16.72
CA GLU A 141 -9.85 4.04 16.17
C GLU A 141 -9.95 5.38 15.43
N THR A 142 -9.25 6.40 15.90
CA THR A 142 -9.28 7.76 15.31
C THR A 142 -8.44 7.91 14.04
N LYS A 143 -7.39 7.09 13.89
CA LYS A 143 -6.57 7.03 12.68
C LYS A 143 -7.08 6.02 11.65
N SER A 144 -7.87 5.05 12.10
CA SER A 144 -8.56 4.12 11.22
C SER A 144 -9.55 4.88 10.33
N VAL A 145 -9.78 4.40 9.12
CA VAL A 145 -10.60 5.09 8.12
C VAL A 145 -11.64 4.15 7.53
N ASN A 146 -12.88 4.61 7.48
CA ASN A 146 -13.95 3.95 6.75
C ASN A 146 -14.14 4.63 5.39
N VAL A 147 -14.07 3.85 4.30
CA VAL A 147 -14.37 4.33 2.95
C VAL A 147 -15.49 3.50 2.34
N THR A 148 -16.45 4.15 1.70
CA THR A 148 -17.44 3.44 0.88
C THR A 148 -17.03 3.55 -0.59
N PHE A 149 -16.55 2.46 -1.20
CA PHE A 149 -16.30 2.41 -2.63
C PHE A 149 -17.59 2.12 -3.40
N THR A 150 -18.06 3.09 -4.17
CA THR A 150 -19.26 2.95 -5.00
C THR A 150 -19.30 3.98 -6.14
N LEU A 151 -19.98 3.63 -7.23
CA LEU A 151 -20.33 4.57 -8.30
C LEU A 151 -21.72 5.20 -8.09
N ARG A 152 -22.52 4.68 -7.16
CA ARG A 152 -23.86 5.20 -6.83
C ARG A 152 -23.75 6.46 -5.99
N ARG A 153 -24.85 7.21 -5.93
CA ARG A 153 -25.01 8.32 -4.97
C ARG A 153 -25.28 7.72 -3.58
N GLY A 154 -24.67 8.29 -2.55
CA GLY A 154 -24.78 7.81 -1.17
C GLY A 154 -23.49 7.19 -0.61
N SER A 155 -23.50 6.94 0.69
CA SER A 155 -22.45 6.25 1.45
C SER A 155 -23.08 5.15 2.29
N CYS A 156 -22.27 4.19 2.72
CA CYS A 156 -22.72 3.24 3.73
C CYS A 156 -22.86 3.96 5.08
N PRO A 157 -23.76 3.50 5.96
CA PRO A 157 -23.81 3.93 7.34
C PRO A 157 -22.43 3.88 8.05
N PRO A 158 -22.22 4.71 9.09
CA PRO A 158 -20.99 4.64 9.88
C PRO A 158 -20.87 3.30 10.60
N VAL A 159 -19.63 2.86 10.81
CA VAL A 159 -19.29 1.65 11.56
C VAL A 159 -18.44 2.03 12.77
N THR A 160 -18.45 1.18 13.78
CA THR A 160 -17.72 1.38 15.03
C THR A 160 -16.65 0.31 15.23
N LEU A 161 -15.51 0.71 15.79
CA LEU A 161 -14.48 -0.18 16.31
C LEU A 161 -14.32 0.11 17.80
N ASN A 162 -14.38 -0.91 18.66
CA ASN A 162 -14.33 -0.73 20.12
C ASN A 162 -15.38 0.28 20.65
N ASN A 163 -16.59 0.30 20.06
CA ASN A 163 -17.67 1.27 20.34
C ASN A 163 -17.35 2.73 19.98
N ILE A 164 -16.25 3.00 19.28
CA ILE A 164 -15.89 4.33 18.75
C ILE A 164 -16.19 4.35 17.26
N VAL A 165 -16.87 5.41 16.80
CA VAL A 165 -17.18 5.58 15.37
C VAL A 165 -15.90 5.79 14.57
N VAL A 166 -15.69 4.96 13.54
CA VAL A 166 -14.55 5.10 12.63
C VAL A 166 -14.82 6.26 11.66
N PRO A 167 -13.91 7.25 11.55
CA PRO A 167 -14.06 8.37 10.64
C PRO A 167 -14.32 7.93 9.19
N GLN A 168 -15.36 8.49 8.58
CA GLN A 168 -15.63 8.28 7.16
C GLN A 168 -14.83 9.25 6.28
N ALA A 169 -14.22 8.75 5.22
CA ALA A 169 -13.49 9.57 4.25
C ALA A 169 -13.79 9.15 2.80
N ASP A 170 -13.60 10.08 1.87
CA ASP A 170 -13.72 9.83 0.44
C ASP A 170 -12.45 9.23 -0.19
N HIS A 171 -11.36 9.22 0.55
CA HIS A 171 -10.09 8.65 0.12
C HIS A 171 -9.31 8.10 1.30
N VAL A 172 -8.46 7.11 1.03
CA VAL A 172 -7.58 6.50 2.03
C VAL A 172 -6.20 6.26 1.46
N ARG A 173 -5.18 6.37 2.31
CA ARG A 173 -3.83 5.94 1.96
C ARG A 173 -3.66 4.50 2.42
N TYR A 174 -3.38 3.60 1.50
CA TYR A 174 -3.14 2.18 1.78
C TYR A 174 -1.92 1.72 0.99
N LEU A 175 -0.93 1.13 1.67
CA LEU A 175 0.32 0.66 1.05
C LEU A 175 0.98 1.70 0.14
N GLY A 176 1.02 2.97 0.59
CA GLY A 176 1.63 4.07 -0.17
C GLY A 176 0.84 4.56 -1.40
N LEU A 177 -0.34 4.01 -1.67
CA LEU A 177 -1.27 4.42 -2.71
C LEU A 177 -2.47 5.17 -2.12
N TYR A 178 -3.07 6.07 -2.90
CA TYR A 178 -4.28 6.79 -2.49
C TYR A 178 -5.45 6.22 -3.27
N LEU A 179 -6.40 5.62 -2.55
CA LEU A 179 -7.61 5.04 -3.10
C LEU A 179 -8.75 6.02 -2.90
N ASP A 180 -9.27 6.56 -3.99
CA ASP A 180 -10.46 7.42 -3.97
C ASP A 180 -11.73 6.54 -4.00
N LYS A 181 -12.85 7.03 -3.46
CA LYS A 181 -14.17 6.35 -3.43
C LYS A 181 -14.61 5.74 -4.76
N ARG A 182 -14.21 6.35 -5.88
CA ARG A 182 -14.53 5.91 -7.25
C ARG A 182 -13.38 5.19 -7.96
N LEU A 183 -12.26 4.98 -7.28
CA LEU A 183 -11.01 4.40 -7.81
C LEU A 183 -10.52 5.09 -9.10
N THR A 184 -10.65 6.42 -9.17
CA THR A 184 -10.22 7.21 -10.35
C THR A 184 -8.72 7.50 -10.38
N TRP A 185 -8.03 7.25 -9.26
CA TRP A 185 -6.60 7.54 -9.03
C TRP A 185 -6.22 9.02 -9.14
N GLN A 186 -7.19 9.92 -9.18
CA GLN A 186 -6.96 11.35 -9.39
C GLN A 186 -6.16 11.93 -8.22
N LYS A 187 -6.57 11.65 -6.98
CA LYS A 187 -5.86 12.12 -5.78
C LYS A 187 -4.45 11.58 -5.72
N HIS A 188 -4.27 10.30 -6.06
CA HIS A 188 -2.97 9.65 -6.11
C HIS A 188 -2.03 10.36 -7.07
N ILE A 189 -2.44 10.51 -8.33
CA ILE A 189 -1.62 11.12 -9.39
C ILE A 189 -1.29 12.57 -9.06
N PHE A 190 -2.25 13.34 -8.55
CA PHE A 190 -1.99 14.73 -8.15
C PHE A 190 -1.00 14.83 -7.00
N THR A 191 -1.12 13.95 -6.00
CA THR A 191 -0.19 13.91 -4.86
C THR A 191 1.22 13.52 -5.30
N LYS A 192 1.36 12.51 -6.17
CA LYS A 192 2.65 12.13 -6.77
C LYS A 192 3.22 13.26 -7.61
N ARG A 193 2.40 13.95 -8.41
CA ARG A 193 2.81 15.12 -9.19
C ARG A 193 3.33 16.26 -8.31
N LYS A 194 2.71 16.52 -7.15
CA LYS A 194 3.19 17.50 -6.16
C LYS A 194 4.52 17.06 -5.55
N GLN A 195 4.63 15.80 -5.13
CA GLN A 195 5.86 15.21 -4.59
C GLN A 195 7.01 15.33 -5.59
N LEU A 196 6.77 14.97 -6.85
CA LEU A 196 7.72 15.14 -7.95
C LEU A 196 8.17 16.59 -8.09
N GLY A 197 7.24 17.55 -8.08
CA GLY A 197 7.58 18.97 -8.15
C GLY A 197 8.51 19.43 -7.02
N ILE A 198 8.28 18.96 -5.79
CA ILE A 198 9.15 19.26 -4.65
C ILE A 198 10.54 18.65 -4.84
N GLN A 199 10.60 17.37 -5.22
CA GLN A 199 11.88 16.66 -5.40
C GLN A 199 12.69 17.23 -6.57
N THR A 200 12.04 17.59 -7.68
CA THR A 200 12.70 18.27 -8.80
C THR A 200 13.30 19.61 -8.39
N ARG A 201 12.63 20.39 -7.53
CA ARG A 201 13.20 21.65 -7.02
C ARG A 201 14.43 21.41 -6.16
N LYS A 202 14.39 20.40 -5.28
CA LYS A 202 15.55 20.02 -4.44
C LYS A 202 16.75 19.59 -5.28
N LEU A 203 16.50 18.91 -6.40
CA LEU A 203 17.53 18.46 -7.33
C LEU A 203 17.90 19.50 -8.39
N TYR A 204 17.23 20.66 -8.45
CA TYR A 204 17.36 21.60 -9.57
C TYR A 204 18.80 22.05 -9.81
N TRP A 205 19.59 22.20 -8.75
CA TRP A 205 21.00 22.57 -8.86
C TRP A 205 21.86 21.47 -9.54
N LEU A 206 21.44 20.20 -9.48
CA LEU A 206 22.10 19.06 -10.12
C LEU A 206 21.57 18.75 -11.53
N ILE A 207 20.27 18.87 -11.76
CA ILE A 207 19.65 18.46 -13.04
C ILE A 207 19.21 19.64 -13.91
N GLY A 208 19.33 20.85 -13.39
CA GLY A 208 18.94 22.08 -14.09
C GLY A 208 19.98 22.56 -15.09
N ARG A 209 19.65 23.68 -15.75
CA ARG A 209 20.41 24.25 -16.87
C ARG A 209 21.82 24.70 -16.48
N LYS A 210 21.99 25.16 -15.24
CA LYS A 210 23.29 25.64 -14.70
C LYS A 210 24.17 24.51 -14.16
N SER A 211 23.70 23.27 -14.17
CA SER A 211 24.48 22.14 -13.68
C SER A 211 25.56 21.74 -14.67
N GLN A 212 26.78 21.57 -14.15
CA GLN A 212 27.95 21.09 -14.87
C GLN A 212 27.99 19.57 -15.05
N LEU A 213 26.99 18.84 -14.53
CA LEU A 213 26.93 17.39 -14.72
C LEU A 213 26.73 17.02 -16.18
N SER A 214 27.35 15.91 -16.58
CA SER A 214 27.10 15.29 -17.88
C SER A 214 25.62 14.93 -18.06
N LEU A 215 25.17 14.90 -19.30
CA LEU A 215 23.80 14.53 -19.64
C LEU A 215 23.44 13.14 -19.09
N GLU A 216 24.37 12.18 -19.20
CA GLU A 216 24.21 10.82 -18.69
C GLU A 216 23.96 10.79 -17.19
N ASN A 217 24.74 11.55 -16.41
CA ASN A 217 24.56 11.64 -14.96
C ASN A 217 23.23 12.30 -14.58
N LYS A 218 22.81 13.33 -15.32
CA LYS A 218 21.49 13.96 -15.10
C LYS A 218 20.34 12.98 -15.37
N ILE A 219 20.45 12.17 -16.43
CA ILE A 219 19.47 11.12 -16.75
C ILE A 219 19.48 10.02 -15.70
N LEU A 220 20.66 9.64 -15.20
CA LEU A 220 20.79 8.67 -14.11
C LEU A 220 20.05 9.15 -12.86
N LEU A 221 20.25 10.41 -12.46
CA LEU A 221 19.54 11.00 -11.32
C LEU A 221 18.02 11.01 -11.54
N TYR A 222 17.56 11.33 -12.76
CA TYR A 222 16.14 11.23 -13.10
C TYR A 222 15.61 9.78 -12.94
N LYS A 223 16.32 8.79 -13.50
CA LYS A 223 15.94 7.38 -13.46
C LYS A 223 15.97 6.81 -12.03
N ALA A 224 16.91 7.25 -11.19
CA ALA A 224 17.12 6.74 -9.84
C ALA A 224 16.22 7.40 -8.79
N ILE A 225 15.88 8.68 -8.95
CA ILE A 225 15.18 9.44 -7.90
C ILE A 225 13.77 9.86 -8.32
N LEU A 226 13.63 10.44 -9.52
CA LEU A 226 12.34 11.01 -9.95
C LEU A 226 11.41 9.95 -10.55
N LYS A 227 11.94 9.05 -11.39
CA LYS A 227 11.15 7.99 -12.02
C LYS A 227 10.46 7.06 -11.00
N PRO A 228 11.15 6.57 -9.94
CA PRO A 228 10.55 5.66 -8.97
C PRO A 228 9.33 6.21 -8.23
N ILE A 229 9.27 7.54 -8.04
CA ILE A 229 8.16 8.19 -7.33
C ILE A 229 6.83 7.95 -8.04
N TRP A 230 6.82 8.06 -9.37
CA TRP A 230 5.60 7.81 -10.14
C TRP A 230 5.47 6.36 -10.60
N THR A 231 6.54 5.61 -10.83
CA THR A 231 6.41 4.19 -11.21
C THR A 231 5.93 3.29 -10.06
N TYR A 232 5.97 3.76 -8.81
CA TYR A 232 5.41 3.01 -7.69
C TYR A 232 3.90 2.74 -7.88
N GLY A 233 3.51 1.47 -7.88
CA GLY A 233 2.11 1.03 -8.07
C GLY A 233 1.55 1.29 -9.47
N ILE A 234 2.41 1.46 -10.48
CA ILE A 234 2.02 1.76 -11.87
C ILE A 234 1.08 0.72 -12.49
N GLN A 235 1.16 -0.53 -12.06
CA GLN A 235 0.25 -1.60 -12.49
C GLN A 235 -1.19 -1.36 -12.02
N LEU A 236 -1.37 -0.64 -10.91
CA LEU A 236 -2.68 -0.32 -10.35
C LEU A 236 -3.18 1.02 -10.89
N TRP A 237 -2.43 2.12 -10.65
CA TRP A 237 -2.89 3.45 -11.07
C TRP A 237 -2.79 3.69 -12.57
N GLY A 238 -2.05 2.86 -13.33
CA GLY A 238 -2.00 2.89 -14.79
C GLY A 238 -3.35 2.68 -15.47
N THR A 239 -4.37 2.22 -14.72
CA THR A 239 -5.78 2.13 -15.13
C THR A 239 -6.53 3.46 -15.14
N ALA A 240 -5.90 4.54 -14.64
CA ALA A 240 -6.50 5.86 -14.61
C ALA A 240 -6.90 6.37 -16.00
N SER A 241 -7.76 7.39 -16.02
CA SER A 241 -8.14 8.04 -17.28
C SER A 241 -6.93 8.60 -18.01
N HIS A 242 -7.01 8.66 -19.35
CA HIS A 242 -5.98 9.28 -20.18
C HIS A 242 -5.61 10.69 -19.70
N SER A 243 -6.61 11.50 -19.36
CA SER A 243 -6.41 12.85 -18.80
C SER A 243 -5.56 12.87 -17.52
N ASN A 244 -5.73 11.88 -16.64
CA ASN A 244 -4.94 11.76 -15.42
C ASN A 244 -3.51 11.31 -15.72
N ILE A 245 -3.32 10.32 -16.61
CA ILE A 245 -1.99 9.84 -17.02
C ILE A 245 -1.18 10.98 -17.68
N GLU A 246 -1.84 11.82 -18.49
CA GLU A 246 -1.23 12.98 -19.15
C GLU A 246 -0.67 14.02 -18.15
N ILE A 247 -1.13 14.04 -16.90
CA ILE A 247 -0.52 14.91 -15.87
C ILE A 247 0.93 14.50 -15.59
N LEU A 248 1.20 13.19 -15.54
CA LEU A 248 2.55 12.66 -15.31
C LEU A 248 3.38 12.70 -16.59
N GLN A 249 2.78 12.45 -17.77
CA GLN A 249 3.48 12.58 -19.05
C GLN A 249 3.98 14.02 -19.26
N ARG A 250 3.14 15.02 -19.02
CA ARG A 250 3.55 16.43 -19.10
C ARG A 250 4.68 16.76 -18.12
N PHE A 251 4.66 16.16 -16.92
CA PHE A 251 5.77 16.33 -15.98
C PHE A 251 7.06 15.69 -16.50
N GLN A 252 7.00 14.46 -17.03
CA GLN A 252 8.15 13.80 -17.64
C GLN A 252 8.74 14.67 -18.76
N ASN A 253 7.92 15.14 -19.70
CA ASN A 253 8.36 16.01 -20.80
C ASN A 253 9.07 17.27 -20.27
N LYS A 254 8.51 17.90 -19.23
CA LYS A 254 9.13 19.08 -18.59
C LYS A 254 10.47 18.74 -17.93
N ALA A 255 10.57 17.59 -17.27
CA ALA A 255 11.81 17.16 -16.66
C ALA A 255 12.89 16.85 -17.70
N LEU A 256 12.56 16.18 -18.81
CA LEU A 256 13.50 15.87 -19.88
C LEU A 256 14.03 17.15 -20.54
N ARG A 257 13.14 18.09 -20.88
CA ARG A 257 13.52 19.41 -21.42
C ARG A 257 14.44 20.18 -20.48
N MET A 258 14.22 20.08 -19.17
CA MET A 258 15.07 20.72 -18.18
C MET A 258 16.48 20.10 -18.14
N ILE A 259 16.56 18.77 -18.22
CA ILE A 259 17.81 18.01 -18.21
C ILE A 259 18.65 18.29 -19.46
N THR A 260 18.02 18.30 -20.64
CA THR A 260 18.69 18.54 -21.93
C THR A 260 18.87 20.02 -22.26
N ASN A 261 18.28 20.92 -21.47
CA ASN A 261 18.16 22.34 -21.80
C ASN A 261 17.52 22.58 -23.19
N ALA A 262 16.62 21.70 -23.63
CA ALA A 262 16.01 21.80 -24.95
C ALA A 262 15.04 23.00 -25.07
N PRO A 263 15.07 23.74 -26.19
CA PRO A 263 14.14 24.82 -26.45
C PRO A 263 12.72 24.30 -26.72
N TRP A 264 11.72 25.19 -26.61
CA TRP A 264 10.30 24.83 -26.61
C TRP A 264 9.83 24.13 -27.89
N TYR A 265 10.40 24.50 -29.04
CA TYR A 265 10.03 23.97 -30.36
C TYR A 265 10.56 22.56 -30.64
N VAL A 266 11.49 22.04 -29.83
CA VAL A 266 11.97 20.65 -29.99
C VAL A 266 10.82 19.69 -29.67
N PRO A 267 10.42 18.78 -30.57
CA PRO A 267 9.34 17.82 -30.30
C PRO A 267 9.63 16.95 -29.07
N ASN A 268 8.59 16.60 -28.30
CA ASN A 268 8.78 15.74 -27.13
C ASN A 268 9.16 14.31 -27.56
N GLU A 269 8.64 13.82 -28.70
CA GLU A 269 8.98 12.50 -29.23
C GLU A 269 10.49 12.36 -29.46
N LEU A 270 11.13 13.41 -29.99
CA LEU A 270 12.57 13.43 -30.23
C LEU A 270 13.37 13.31 -28.93
N LEU A 271 12.97 14.04 -27.89
CA LEU A 271 13.61 13.94 -26.56
C LEU A 271 13.48 12.53 -25.96
N HIS A 272 12.34 11.88 -26.16
CA HIS A 272 12.13 10.51 -25.69
C HIS A 272 12.99 9.51 -26.46
N HIS A 273 13.07 9.68 -27.78
CA HIS A 273 13.89 8.85 -28.67
C HIS A 273 15.38 8.98 -28.34
N ASP A 274 15.92 10.20 -28.32
CA ASP A 274 17.35 10.46 -28.16
C ASP A 274 17.85 10.04 -26.77
N LEU A 275 17.04 10.29 -25.73
CA LEU A 275 17.38 9.88 -24.36
C LEU A 275 17.07 8.41 -24.07
N ARG A 276 16.49 7.68 -25.04
CA ARG A 276 16.02 6.29 -24.90
C ARG A 276 15.14 6.11 -23.66
N LEU A 277 14.23 7.05 -23.44
CA LEU A 277 13.33 7.05 -22.30
C LEU A 277 11.89 6.78 -22.76
N PRO A 278 11.26 5.69 -22.31
CA PRO A 278 9.87 5.42 -22.67
C PRO A 278 8.94 6.48 -22.08
N THR A 279 7.83 6.72 -22.77
CA THR A 279 6.72 7.52 -22.26
C THR A 279 6.06 6.84 -21.07
N VAL A 280 5.32 7.60 -20.25
CA VAL A 280 4.56 7.04 -19.11
C VAL A 280 3.64 5.91 -19.58
N LYS A 281 2.99 6.08 -20.74
CA LYS A 281 2.10 5.06 -21.31
C LYS A 281 2.87 3.78 -21.67
N GLN A 282 4.02 3.89 -22.32
CA GLN A 282 4.88 2.74 -22.64
C GLN A 282 5.39 2.05 -21.36
N GLU A 283 5.70 2.83 -20.33
CA GLU A 283 6.14 2.33 -19.03
C GLU A 283 5.03 1.56 -18.30
N ILE A 284 3.79 2.03 -18.37
CA ILE A 284 2.61 1.31 -17.87
C ILE A 284 2.50 -0.06 -18.56
N LEU A 285 2.57 -0.10 -19.89
CA LEU A 285 2.48 -1.36 -20.65
C LEU A 285 3.61 -2.32 -20.24
N ARG A 286 4.84 -1.81 -20.15
CA ARG A 286 6.02 -2.60 -19.77
C ARG A 286 5.86 -3.23 -18.39
N HIS A 287 5.55 -2.42 -17.38
CA HIS A 287 5.38 -2.92 -16.01
C HIS A 287 4.21 -3.88 -15.87
N THR A 288 3.13 -3.68 -16.62
CA THR A 288 1.96 -4.57 -16.59
C THR A 288 2.30 -5.93 -17.21
N ARG A 289 3.00 -5.96 -18.35
CA ARG A 289 3.46 -7.21 -18.98
C ARG A 289 4.39 -7.99 -18.06
N THR A 290 5.41 -7.33 -17.51
CA THR A 290 6.32 -7.97 -16.55
C THR A 290 5.56 -8.51 -15.34
N TYR A 291 4.60 -7.76 -14.80
CA TYR A 291 3.79 -8.22 -13.68
C TYR A 291 2.97 -9.47 -14.01
N LYS A 292 2.36 -9.52 -15.20
CA LYS A 292 1.64 -10.71 -15.68
C LYS A 292 2.55 -11.93 -15.79
N GLU A 293 3.69 -11.78 -16.46
CA GLU A 293 4.69 -12.86 -16.61
C GLU A 293 5.19 -13.36 -15.25
N CYS A 294 5.41 -12.44 -14.30
CA CYS A 294 5.81 -12.80 -12.94
C CYS A 294 4.73 -13.61 -12.22
N ILE A 295 3.45 -13.27 -12.38
CA ILE A 295 2.35 -14.02 -11.74
C ILE A 295 2.20 -15.41 -12.35
N GLU A 296 2.27 -15.53 -13.67
CA GLU A 296 2.14 -16.82 -14.37
C GLU A 296 3.26 -17.79 -13.94
N ARG A 297 4.47 -17.27 -13.74
CA ARG A 297 5.64 -18.03 -13.29
C ARG A 297 5.74 -18.15 -11.77
N HIS A 298 4.84 -17.54 -11.00
CA HIS A 298 4.97 -17.48 -9.55
C HIS A 298 4.79 -18.89 -8.93
N PRO A 299 5.67 -19.32 -8.00
CA PRO A 299 5.59 -20.65 -7.40
C PRO A 299 4.33 -20.83 -6.53
N ASN A 300 3.83 -19.74 -5.93
CA ASN A 300 2.61 -19.78 -5.13
C ASN A 300 1.36 -19.95 -6.01
N ILE A 301 0.70 -21.10 -5.86
CA ILE A 301 -0.53 -21.45 -6.58
C ILE A 301 -1.66 -20.45 -6.30
N LEU A 302 -1.70 -19.84 -5.10
CA LEU A 302 -2.70 -18.84 -4.71
C LEU A 302 -2.54 -17.51 -5.47
N ALA A 303 -1.39 -17.25 -6.10
CA ALA A 303 -1.17 -16.06 -6.90
C ALA A 303 -1.79 -16.15 -8.30
N ARG A 304 -1.85 -17.36 -8.89
CA ARG A 304 -2.41 -17.60 -10.23
C ARG A 304 -3.87 -17.13 -10.39
N PRO A 305 -4.81 -17.40 -9.46
CA PRO A 305 -6.18 -16.94 -9.60
C PRO A 305 -6.35 -15.42 -9.56
N LEU A 306 -5.37 -14.66 -9.02
CA LEU A 306 -5.44 -13.19 -8.98
C LEU A 306 -5.49 -12.55 -10.39
N MET A 307 -4.96 -13.24 -11.40
CA MET A 307 -5.08 -12.83 -12.81
C MET A 307 -6.19 -13.57 -13.56
N ALA A 308 -6.72 -14.66 -13.01
CA ALA A 308 -7.63 -15.57 -13.71
C ALA A 308 -9.10 -15.12 -13.71
N ASN A 309 -9.46 -14.01 -13.05
CA ASN A 309 -10.85 -13.54 -12.99
C ASN A 309 -11.35 -12.94 -14.31
N HIS A 310 -11.71 -13.88 -15.18
CA HIS A 310 -12.87 -13.99 -16.06
C HIS A 310 -13.26 -12.82 -16.97
N ASN A 311 -13.35 -13.18 -18.26
CA ASN A 311 -14.18 -12.62 -19.31
C ASN A 311 -15.67 -12.52 -18.90
N LYS A 312 -15.99 -11.75 -17.85
CA LYS A 312 -17.35 -11.31 -17.58
C LYS A 312 -17.64 -10.12 -18.47
N ALA A 313 -18.82 -10.06 -19.07
CA ALA A 313 -19.27 -8.87 -19.79
C ALA A 313 -19.20 -7.65 -18.84
N ARG A 314 -18.30 -6.71 -19.12
CA ARG A 314 -18.06 -5.58 -18.24
C ARG A 314 -18.96 -4.41 -18.62
N ARG A 315 -19.70 -3.90 -17.63
CA ARG A 315 -20.51 -2.69 -17.78
C ARG A 315 -19.65 -1.42 -17.89
N LEU A 316 -18.53 -1.38 -17.18
CA LEU A 316 -17.67 -0.20 -17.12
C LEU A 316 -16.63 -0.25 -18.24
N LYS A 317 -16.44 0.89 -18.91
CA LYS A 317 -15.33 1.11 -19.86
C LYS A 317 -13.99 1.39 -19.15
N SER A 318 -13.97 1.39 -17.81
CA SER A 318 -12.75 1.59 -17.03
C SER A 318 -11.84 0.38 -17.19
N LYS A 319 -10.58 0.62 -17.54
CA LYS A 319 -9.58 -0.43 -17.63
C LYS A 319 -9.33 -1.01 -16.24
N VAL A 320 -9.30 -2.34 -16.12
CA VAL A 320 -8.69 -3.00 -14.97
C VAL A 320 -7.20 -3.23 -15.26
N PRO A 321 -6.35 -3.55 -14.27
CA PRO A 321 -4.91 -3.75 -14.49
C PRO A 321 -4.60 -4.74 -15.63
N GLN A 322 -5.47 -5.73 -15.84
CA GLN A 322 -5.35 -6.74 -16.89
C GLN A 322 -5.63 -6.18 -18.31
N ASP A 323 -6.40 -5.11 -18.45
CA ASP A 323 -6.75 -4.47 -19.75
C ASP A 323 -5.66 -3.53 -20.27
N LEU A 324 -4.57 -3.39 -19.50
CA LEU A 324 -3.42 -2.60 -19.88
C LEU A 324 -2.45 -3.40 -20.77
N ILE A 325 -2.79 -4.64 -21.15
CA ILE A 325 -1.95 -5.51 -21.99
C ILE A 325 -2.48 -5.55 -23.42
#